data_AF-A0A538Q425-F1
#
_entry.id   AF-A0A538Q425-F1
#
_cell.length_a   1.000
_cell.length_b   1.000
_cell.length_c   1.000
_cell.angle_alpha   90.00
_cell.angle_beta   90.00
_cell.angle_gamma   90.00
#
_symmetry.space_group_name_H-M   'P 1'
#
loop_
_entity.id
_entity.type
_entity.pdbx_description
1 polymer ?
#
loop_
_entity_poly.entity_id
_entity_poly.type
_entity_poly.pdbx_seq_one_letter_code
_entity_poly.pdbx_strand_id
1 'polypeptide(L)'
;MVALGWGGARNDRFRVFVLIETMVSTANTILDIELQSGRMTDEEAVRFMVEQGFQPRAQAEKKLVRAKLDSTQLCQYFLGLDEIETLEQDYRTQVGAKFKQRTFDDALIGHGSLAVKFLRDYVLGPGK
;
A
#
# COMPACT_ATOMS: atom_id res chain seq x y z
N MET A 1 11.93 -5.75 -0.96
CA MET A 1 13.36 -5.64 -0.55
C MET A 1 13.71 -6.49 0.67
N VAL A 2 13.14 -6.23 1.85
CA VAL A 2 13.42 -7.01 3.08
C VAL A 2 13.12 -8.51 2.89
N ALA A 3 11.99 -8.82 2.24
CA ALA A 3 11.61 -10.19 1.87
C ALA A 3 12.61 -10.88 0.92
N LEU A 4 13.42 -10.12 0.17
CA LEU A 4 14.46 -10.63 -0.73
C LEU A 4 15.83 -10.77 -0.03
N GLY A 5 15.86 -10.67 1.30
CA GLY A 5 17.08 -10.85 2.10
C GLY A 5 17.86 -9.56 2.39
N TRP A 6 17.32 -8.39 2.03
CA TRP A 6 17.96 -7.12 2.39
C TRP A 6 18.03 -6.98 3.93
N GLY A 7 19.20 -6.58 4.42
CA GLY A 7 19.52 -6.54 5.85
C GLY A 7 20.06 -7.86 6.45
N GLY A 8 20.16 -8.93 5.64
CA GLY A 8 20.73 -10.22 6.06
C GLY A 8 19.90 -10.94 7.13
N ALA A 9 20.53 -11.88 7.84
CA ALA A 9 19.87 -12.75 8.82
C ALA A 9 19.28 -12.04 10.05
N ARG A 10 19.67 -10.79 10.32
CA ARG A 10 19.17 -9.97 11.44
C ARG A 10 18.51 -8.71 10.92
N ASN A 11 17.44 -8.87 10.15
CA ASN A 11 16.70 -7.77 9.54
C ASN A 11 15.41 -7.38 10.28
N ASP A 12 15.18 -7.87 11.50
CA ASP A 12 13.94 -7.65 12.27
C ASP A 12 13.58 -6.16 12.40
N ARG A 13 14.57 -5.30 12.63
CA ARG A 13 14.35 -3.84 12.66
C ARG A 13 13.72 -3.30 11.38
N PHE A 14 14.12 -3.83 10.22
CA PHE A 14 13.58 -3.43 8.92
C PHE A 14 12.19 -4.02 8.69
N ARG A 15 11.94 -5.24 9.19
CA ARG A 15 10.59 -5.83 9.18
C ARG A 15 9.61 -4.99 9.99
N VAL A 16 10.01 -4.50 11.15
CA VAL A 16 9.20 -3.59 11.96
C VAL A 16 8.86 -2.32 11.18
N PHE A 17 9.83 -1.72 10.46
CA PHE A 17 9.53 -0.54 9.62
C PHE A 17 8.53 -0.84 8.50
N VAL A 18 8.66 -1.98 7.80
CA VAL A 18 7.68 -2.39 6.77
C VAL A 18 6.27 -2.55 7.36
N LEU A 19 6.17 -3.15 8.56
CA LEU A 19 4.89 -3.29 9.27
C LEU A 19 4.30 -1.94 9.68
N ILE A 20 5.14 -1.01 10.15
CA ILE A 20 4.71 0.37 10.47
C ILE A 20 4.19 1.07 9.20
N GLU A 21 4.89 0.96 8.07
CA GLU A 21 4.44 1.54 6.80
C GLU A 21 3.09 0.98 6.35
N THR A 22 2.92 -0.34 6.45
CA THR A 22 1.66 -1.04 6.11
C THR A 22 0.51 -0.57 7.02
N MET A 23 0.76 -0.46 8.31
CA MET A 23 -0.22 0.07 9.27
C MET A 23 -0.58 1.52 8.95
N VAL A 24 0.41 2.35 8.62
CA VAL A 24 0.19 3.77 8.31
C VAL A 24 -0.63 3.94 7.02
N SER A 25 -0.35 3.19 5.96
CA SER A 25 -1.12 3.25 4.71
C SER A 25 -2.56 2.73 4.90
N THR A 26 -2.73 1.68 5.69
CA THR A 26 -4.06 1.13 6.05
C THR A 26 -4.86 2.13 6.86
N ALA A 27 -4.26 2.74 7.90
CA ALA A 27 -4.92 3.75 8.72
C ALA A 27 -5.31 5.00 7.90
N ASN A 28 -4.47 5.43 6.95
CA ASN A 28 -4.80 6.51 6.03
C ASN A 28 -6.06 6.18 5.20
N THR A 29 -6.18 4.94 4.73
CA THR A 29 -7.32 4.47 3.94
C THR A 29 -8.62 4.48 4.76
N ILE A 30 -8.55 3.98 6.01
CA ILE A 30 -9.70 4.02 6.93
C ILE A 30 -10.10 5.46 7.23
N LEU A 31 -9.13 6.33 7.55
CA LEU A 31 -9.38 7.75 7.82
C LEU A 31 -10.13 8.40 6.66
N ASP A 32 -9.65 8.24 5.42
CA ASP A 32 -10.24 8.87 4.24
C ASP A 32 -11.68 8.37 3.99
N ILE A 33 -11.88 7.05 4.01
CA ILE A 33 -13.19 6.43 3.78
C ILE A 33 -14.19 6.84 4.86
N GLU A 34 -13.83 6.74 6.14
CA GLU A 34 -14.74 7.02 7.26
C GLU A 34 -15.06 8.52 7.36
N LEU A 35 -14.08 9.40 7.15
CA LEU A 35 -14.29 10.84 7.15
C LEU A 35 -15.17 11.27 5.98
N GLN A 36 -14.86 10.82 4.75
CA GLN A 36 -15.61 11.20 3.55
C GLN A 36 -17.02 10.60 3.50
N SER A 37 -17.26 9.47 4.18
CA SER A 37 -18.58 8.89 4.35
C SER A 37 -19.38 9.44 5.53
N GLY A 38 -18.82 10.41 6.28
CA GLY A 38 -19.46 11.04 7.42
C GLY A 38 -19.62 10.12 8.65
N ARG A 39 -18.85 9.04 8.72
CA ARG A 39 -18.86 8.06 9.82
C ARG A 39 -17.86 8.38 10.95
N MET A 40 -17.05 9.41 10.77
CA MET A 40 -16.02 9.82 11.72
C MET A 40 -16.00 11.34 11.85
N THR A 41 -16.02 11.86 13.09
CA THR A 41 -15.77 13.30 13.32
C THR A 41 -14.27 13.63 13.23
N ASP A 42 -13.94 14.92 13.14
CA ASP A 42 -12.55 15.39 13.17
C ASP A 42 -11.80 14.90 14.44
N GLU A 43 -12.45 14.92 15.61
CA GLU A 43 -11.87 14.45 16.87
C GLU A 43 -11.65 12.93 16.87
N GLU A 44 -12.60 12.17 16.33
CA GLU A 44 -12.50 10.72 16.20
C GLU A 44 -11.40 10.33 15.23
N ALA A 45 -11.25 11.08 14.14
CA ALA A 45 -10.18 10.92 13.17
C ALA A 45 -8.79 11.11 13.79
N VAL A 46 -8.58 12.21 14.52
CA VAL A 46 -7.31 12.44 15.21
C VAL A 46 -7.06 11.38 16.27
N ARG A 47 -8.08 11.01 17.06
CA ARG A 47 -7.97 9.97 18.09
C ARG A 47 -7.59 8.61 17.48
N PHE A 48 -8.28 8.19 16.43
CA PHE A 48 -7.99 6.96 15.69
C PHE A 48 -6.54 6.92 15.21
N MET A 49 -6.08 7.99 14.55
CA MET A 49 -4.72 8.05 14.00
C MET A 49 -3.63 8.03 15.08
N VAL A 50 -3.91 8.57 16.27
CA VAL A 50 -2.97 8.55 17.40
C VAL A 50 -2.99 7.22 18.13
N GLU A 51 -4.16 6.73 18.51
CA GLU A 51 -4.30 5.56 19.41
C GLU A 51 -4.19 4.23 18.66
N GLN A 52 -4.75 4.13 17.45
CA GLN A 52 -4.74 2.91 16.64
C GLN A 52 -3.66 2.96 15.57
N GLY A 53 -3.38 4.15 15.03
CA GLY A 53 -2.32 4.37 14.05
C GLY A 53 -0.93 4.60 14.67
N PHE A 54 -0.83 4.74 15.99
CA PHE A 54 0.41 5.06 16.73
C PHE A 54 1.20 6.25 16.17
N GLN A 55 0.50 7.22 15.58
CA GLN A 55 1.14 8.39 14.96
C GLN A 55 1.20 9.57 15.94
N PRO A 56 2.24 10.41 15.87
CA PRO A 56 2.25 11.66 16.62
C PRO A 56 1.02 12.52 16.28
N ARG A 57 0.43 13.16 17.29
CA ARG A 57 -0.77 14.01 17.13
C ARG A 57 -0.61 15.06 16.03
N ALA A 58 0.54 15.72 15.95
CA ALA A 58 0.80 16.71 14.89
C ALA A 58 0.76 16.12 13.47
N GLN A 59 1.09 14.83 13.29
CA GLN A 59 0.96 14.14 12.01
C GLN A 59 -0.50 13.75 11.75
N ALA A 60 -1.23 13.30 12.78
CA ALA A 60 -2.65 12.99 12.68
C ALA A 60 -3.48 14.21 12.26
N GLU A 61 -3.24 15.37 12.88
CA GLU A 61 -3.92 16.64 12.56
C GLU A 61 -3.63 17.09 11.12
N LYS A 62 -2.38 16.96 10.64
CA LYS A 62 -2.04 17.24 9.24
C LYS A 62 -2.74 16.30 8.27
N LYS A 63 -2.88 15.03 8.61
CA LYS A 63 -3.60 14.05 7.78
C LYS A 63 -5.09 14.32 7.74
N LEU A 64 -5.69 14.72 8.85
CA LEU A 64 -7.08 15.18 8.87
C LEU A 64 -7.26 16.38 7.92
N VAL A 65 -6.41 17.40 8.01
CA VAL A 65 -6.48 18.55 7.10
C VAL A 65 -6.35 18.11 5.64
N ARG A 66 -5.39 17.21 5.33
CA ARG A 66 -5.23 16.65 3.98
C ARG A 66 -6.48 15.91 3.51
N ALA A 67 -7.06 15.06 4.34
CA ALA A 67 -8.27 14.29 4.04
C ALA A 67 -9.53 15.16 3.92
N LYS A 68 -9.51 16.41 4.41
CA LYS A 68 -10.61 17.39 4.21
C LYS A 68 -10.44 18.21 2.94
N LEU A 69 -9.20 18.40 2.48
CA LEU A 69 -8.87 19.18 1.28
C LEU A 69 -8.80 18.34 0.01
N ASP A 70 -8.75 17.02 0.14
CA ASP A 70 -8.73 16.04 -0.94
C ASP A 70 -9.56 14.81 -0.55
N SER A 71 -9.90 13.97 -1.51
CA SER A 71 -10.63 12.73 -1.29
C SER A 71 -9.98 11.58 -2.04
N THR A 72 -10.09 10.35 -1.55
CA THR A 72 -9.52 9.11 -2.11
C THR A 72 -8.01 9.03 -2.18
N GLN A 73 -7.30 10.16 -2.15
CA GLN A 73 -5.86 10.24 -2.33
C GLN A 73 -5.11 9.45 -1.25
N LEU A 74 -5.57 9.49 0.01
CA LEU A 74 -4.95 8.73 1.09
C LEU A 74 -5.12 7.20 0.93
N CYS A 75 -6.15 6.75 0.22
CA CYS A 75 -6.38 5.34 -0.09
C CYS A 75 -5.40 4.80 -1.13
N GLN A 76 -4.87 5.66 -2.01
CA GLN A 76 -4.06 5.24 -3.16
C GLN A 76 -2.79 4.48 -2.76
N TYR A 77 -2.20 4.81 -1.61
CA TYR A 77 -0.99 4.13 -1.12
C TYR A 77 -1.25 2.67 -0.77
N PHE A 78 -2.34 2.40 -0.06
CA PHE A 78 -2.72 1.04 0.30
C PHE A 78 -3.20 0.27 -0.93
N LEU A 79 -4.12 0.86 -1.69
CA LEU A 79 -4.70 0.20 -2.86
C LEU A 79 -3.65 -0.16 -3.90
N GLY A 80 -2.75 0.78 -4.24
CA GLY A 80 -1.71 0.52 -5.23
C GLY A 80 -0.72 -0.58 -4.79
N LEU A 81 -0.37 -0.61 -3.50
CA LEU A 81 0.48 -1.66 -2.95
C LEU A 81 -0.23 -3.02 -3.00
N ASP A 82 -1.46 -3.10 -2.50
CA ASP A 82 -2.29 -4.31 -2.49
C ASP A 82 -2.49 -4.89 -3.89
N GLU A 83 -2.80 -4.03 -4.88
CA GLU A 83 -2.97 -4.46 -6.27
C GLU A 83 -1.67 -5.00 -6.87
N ILE A 84 -0.51 -4.39 -6.56
CA ILE A 84 0.80 -4.85 -7.06
C ILE A 84 1.20 -6.16 -6.39
N GLU A 85 1.05 -6.29 -5.07
CA GLU A 85 1.36 -7.52 -4.34
C GLU A 85 0.48 -8.68 -4.81
N THR A 86 -0.81 -8.43 -5.03
CA THR A 86 -1.74 -9.40 -5.60
C THR A 86 -1.33 -9.79 -7.02
N LEU A 87 -0.97 -8.83 -7.87
CA LEU A 87 -0.49 -9.11 -9.23
C LEU A 87 0.79 -9.98 -9.21
N GLU A 88 1.73 -9.72 -8.29
CA GLU A 88 2.92 -10.55 -8.14
C GLU A 88 2.55 -11.97 -7.71
N GLN A 89 1.62 -12.13 -6.76
CA GLN A 89 1.16 -13.44 -6.30
C GLN A 89 0.49 -14.23 -7.44
N ASP A 90 -0.32 -13.58 -8.25
CA ASP A 90 -0.94 -14.19 -9.43
C ASP A 90 0.11 -14.62 -10.44
N TYR A 91 1.09 -13.76 -10.73
CA TYR A 91 2.19 -14.07 -11.65
C TYR A 91 3.04 -15.24 -11.13
N ARG A 92 3.38 -15.24 -9.82
CA ARG A 92 4.07 -16.37 -9.15
C ARG A 92 3.31 -17.67 -9.33
N THR A 93 1.99 -17.64 -9.19
CA THR A 93 1.12 -18.81 -9.38
C THR A 93 1.15 -19.28 -10.84
N GLN A 94 1.09 -18.36 -11.80
CA GLN A 94 1.11 -18.66 -13.24
C GLN A 94 2.41 -19.30 -13.71
N VAL A 95 3.58 -18.79 -13.26
CA VAL A 95 4.89 -19.27 -13.74
C VAL A 95 5.53 -20.34 -12.85
N GLY A 96 5.03 -20.49 -11.61
CA GLY A 96 5.47 -21.50 -10.64
C GLY A 96 6.98 -21.46 -10.38
N ALA A 97 7.64 -22.62 -10.47
CA ALA A 97 9.08 -22.77 -10.24
C ALA A 97 9.97 -21.95 -11.20
N LYS A 98 9.41 -21.43 -12.31
CA LYS A 98 10.14 -20.56 -13.24
C LYS A 98 10.17 -19.10 -12.82
N PHE A 99 9.52 -18.75 -11.69
CA PHE A 99 9.46 -17.38 -11.21
C PHE A 99 10.84 -16.77 -11.01
N LYS A 100 11.02 -15.55 -11.51
CA LYS A 100 12.19 -14.72 -11.28
C LYS A 100 11.71 -13.31 -10.98
N GLN A 101 12.10 -12.77 -9.82
CA GLN A 101 11.71 -11.44 -9.36
C GLN A 101 11.96 -10.38 -10.43
N ARG A 102 13.18 -10.35 -10.99
CA ARG A 102 13.55 -9.38 -12.03
C ARG A 102 12.62 -9.41 -13.25
N THR A 103 12.19 -10.59 -13.69
CA THR A 103 11.31 -10.70 -14.85
C THR A 103 9.94 -10.09 -14.57
N PHE A 104 9.43 -10.26 -13.34
CA PHE A 104 8.21 -9.59 -12.91
C PHE A 104 8.41 -8.06 -12.82
N ASP A 105 9.47 -7.62 -12.15
CA ASP A 105 9.76 -6.19 -11.96
C ASP A 105 9.93 -5.47 -13.30
N ASP A 106 10.68 -6.05 -14.25
CA ASP A 106 10.89 -5.50 -15.60
C ASP A 106 9.56 -5.36 -16.36
N ALA A 107 8.64 -6.34 -16.23
CA ALA A 107 7.31 -6.27 -16.85
C ALA A 107 6.40 -5.24 -16.17
N LEU A 108 6.47 -5.11 -14.84
CA LEU A 108 5.68 -4.17 -14.06
C LEU A 108 6.02 -2.71 -14.41
N ILE A 109 7.30 -2.36 -14.51
CA ILE A 109 7.75 -0.97 -14.72
C ILE A 109 7.97 -0.62 -16.20
N GLY A 110 8.03 -1.61 -17.09
CA GLY A 110 8.36 -1.43 -18.51
C GLY A 110 7.34 -0.61 -19.31
N HIS A 111 6.13 -0.39 -18.76
CA HIS A 111 5.03 0.32 -19.42
C HIS A 111 4.71 1.70 -18.83
N GLY A 112 5.53 2.17 -17.88
CA GLY A 112 5.34 3.44 -17.18
C GLY A 112 4.25 3.39 -16.11
N SER A 113 3.78 4.56 -15.68
CA SER A 113 2.87 4.71 -14.54
C SER A 113 1.40 4.49 -14.92
N LEU A 114 1.06 3.28 -15.34
CA LEU A 114 -0.32 2.87 -15.60
C LEU A 114 -1.02 2.41 -14.32
N ALA A 115 -2.36 2.53 -14.29
CA ALA A 115 -3.15 1.93 -13.23
C ALA A 115 -2.96 0.40 -13.21
N VAL A 116 -2.85 -0.20 -12.03
CA VAL A 116 -2.44 -1.61 -11.88
C VAL A 116 -3.38 -2.54 -12.64
N LYS A 117 -4.69 -2.28 -12.62
CA LYS A 117 -5.68 -3.05 -13.40
C LYS A 117 -5.31 -3.23 -14.88
N PHE A 118 -4.66 -2.26 -15.51
CA PHE A 118 -4.20 -2.36 -16.90
C PHE A 118 -2.84 -3.05 -16.98
N LEU A 119 -1.93 -2.83 -16.01
CA LEU A 119 -0.67 -3.56 -15.91
C LEU A 119 -0.87 -5.08 -15.81
N ARG A 120 -1.99 -5.53 -15.22
CA ARG A 120 -2.33 -6.96 -15.15
C ARG A 120 -2.31 -7.64 -16.52
N ASP A 121 -2.87 -7.02 -17.55
CA ASP A 121 -2.91 -7.58 -18.92
C ASP A 121 -1.52 -7.67 -19.54
N TYR A 122 -0.63 -6.72 -19.23
CA TYR A 122 0.76 -6.72 -19.71
C TYR A 122 1.63 -7.76 -18.99
N VAL A 123 1.39 -7.98 -17.68
CA VAL A 123 2.19 -8.87 -16.84
C VAL A 123 1.72 -10.34 -16.94
N LEU A 124 0.42 -10.58 -16.90
CA LEU A 124 -0.15 -11.94 -16.93
C LEU A 124 -0.50 -12.40 -18.36
N GLY A 125 -0.58 -11.47 -19.30
CA GLY A 125 -1.23 -11.66 -20.59
C GLY A 125 -2.72 -11.31 -20.52
N PRO A 126 -3.40 -11.13 -21.66
CA PRO A 126 -4.81 -10.77 -21.69
C PRO A 126 -5.64 -11.82 -20.94
N GLY A 127 -6.40 -11.36 -19.94
CA GLY A 127 -7.42 -12.18 -19.30
C GLY A 127 -8.48 -12.61 -20.32
N LYS A 128 -8.93 -13.87 -20.23
CA LYS A 128 -10.15 -14.28 -20.94
C LYS A 128 -11.36 -13.56 -20.37
#